data_AF-A0A8J9V841-F1
#
_entry.id   AF-A0A8J9V841-F1
#
_cell.length_a   1.000
_cell.length_b   1.000
_cell.length_c   1.000
_cell.angle_alpha   90.00
_cell.angle_beta   90.00
_cell.angle_gamma   90.00
#
_symmetry.space_group_name_H-M   'P 1'
#
loop_
_entity.id
_entity.type
_entity.pdbx_description
1 polymer ?
#
loop_
_entity_poly.entity_id
_entity_poly.type
_entity_poly.pdbx_seq_one_letter_code
_entity_poly.pdbx_strand_id
1 'polypeptide(L)'
;MDVTRRCINCSMRLAHQRWRMVEDATEPMVNILRAWVSPTPVSSDNRICLECFGMLQQEPDGVRAQSPMSGHRNVCFACGISILRARTHLVHPDCPERNVIISWTFPHLVSHLNRVCTAWWLAARRNVQKQMRQDANRPIEAFNEETDNREPPHIPVPPLLPHISVPQRQETARIISQTYSRVAATSRHCIFSGCENVERLLVPTGVKEMLLCRYRLYIPSSARVCRYHLENDCWEQLQSNIRDFTASEMDHMLNMME
;
A
#
# COMPACT_ATOMS: atom_id res chain seq x y z
N MET A 1 0.43 -3.33 -6.35
CA MET A 1 1.06 -4.04 -5.20
C MET A 1 2.19 -4.87 -5.75
N ASP A 2 3.44 -4.50 -5.44
CA ASP A 2 4.60 -5.12 -6.09
C ASP A 2 4.89 -6.51 -5.50
N VAL A 3 4.30 -7.54 -6.11
CA VAL A 3 4.52 -8.94 -5.74
C VAL A 3 5.91 -9.44 -6.16
N THR A 4 6.60 -8.73 -7.05
CA THR A 4 7.90 -9.14 -7.64
C THR A 4 9.04 -9.11 -6.62
N ARG A 5 8.86 -8.38 -5.51
CA ARG A 5 9.83 -8.32 -4.40
C ARG A 5 9.55 -9.32 -3.29
N ARG A 6 8.71 -10.33 -3.52
CA ARG A 6 8.39 -11.37 -2.53
C ARG A 6 8.88 -12.72 -3.00
N CYS A 7 9.30 -13.55 -2.05
CA CYS A 7 9.54 -14.97 -2.33
C CYS A 7 8.22 -15.61 -2.75
N ILE A 8 8.18 -16.25 -3.92
CA ILE A 8 6.97 -16.92 -4.41
C ILE A 8 6.49 -18.02 -3.46
N ASN A 9 7.40 -18.75 -2.80
CA ASN A 9 7.05 -19.87 -1.92
C ASN A 9 6.60 -19.46 -0.51
N CYS A 10 7.21 -18.44 0.11
CA CYS A 10 6.93 -18.08 1.52
C CYS A 10 6.42 -16.65 1.72
N SER A 11 6.22 -15.90 0.64
CA SER A 11 5.87 -14.47 0.61
C SER A 11 6.85 -13.52 1.27
N MET A 12 7.94 -13.99 1.92
CA MET A 12 8.94 -13.14 2.57
C MET A 12 9.43 -12.06 1.61
N ARG A 13 9.41 -10.82 2.08
CA ARG A 13 9.87 -9.65 1.33
C ARG A 13 11.38 -9.73 1.19
N LEU A 14 11.84 -9.63 -0.04
CA LEU A 14 13.23 -9.79 -0.42
C LEU A 14 13.90 -8.40 -0.40
N ALA A 15 14.84 -8.21 0.51
CA ALA A 15 15.75 -7.07 0.52
C ALA A 15 17.16 -7.52 0.07
N HIS A 16 17.92 -6.63 -0.57
CA HIS A 16 19.36 -6.74 -0.91
C HIS A 16 19.90 -8.16 -1.16
N GLN A 17 20.09 -8.56 -2.44
CA GLN A 17 20.91 -9.69 -2.93
C GLN A 17 20.71 -11.08 -2.26
N ARG A 18 19.75 -11.25 -1.35
CA ARG A 18 19.46 -12.52 -0.64
C ARG A 18 18.32 -13.29 -1.28
N TRP A 19 18.41 -13.52 -2.58
CA TRP A 19 17.42 -14.27 -3.35
C TRP A 19 18.00 -14.78 -4.65
N ARG A 20 17.28 -15.72 -5.27
CA ARG A 20 17.56 -16.27 -6.60
C ARG A 20 16.32 -16.11 -7.46
N MET A 21 16.50 -15.99 -8.76
CA MET A 21 15.36 -16.08 -9.68
C MET A 21 14.99 -17.54 -9.90
N VAL A 22 13.75 -17.79 -10.32
CA VAL A 22 13.32 -19.12 -10.71
C VAL A 22 14.14 -19.61 -11.90
N GLU A 23 14.57 -18.73 -12.81
CA GLU A 23 15.47 -19.09 -13.92
C GLU A 23 16.85 -19.62 -13.49
N ASP A 24 17.31 -19.30 -12.27
CA ASP A 24 18.57 -19.83 -11.73
C ASP A 24 18.43 -21.27 -11.20
N ALA A 25 17.20 -21.80 -11.12
CA ALA A 25 16.90 -23.14 -10.62
C ALA A 25 16.89 -24.16 -11.76
N THR A 26 17.26 -25.41 -11.47
CA THR A 26 17.18 -26.50 -12.44
C THR A 26 15.72 -26.92 -12.67
N GLU A 27 15.39 -27.51 -13.82
CA GLU A 27 14.02 -27.95 -14.13
C GLU A 27 13.40 -28.87 -13.04
N PRO A 28 14.14 -29.83 -12.44
CA PRO A 28 13.63 -30.60 -11.31
C PRO A 28 13.23 -29.73 -10.10
N MET A 29 14.04 -28.71 -9.76
CA MET A 29 13.73 -27.78 -8.68
C MET A 29 12.47 -26.95 -8.99
N VAL A 30 12.32 -26.51 -10.24
CA VAL A 30 11.13 -25.76 -10.67
C VAL A 30 9.88 -26.64 -10.60
N ASN A 31 9.96 -27.92 -10.96
CA ASN A 31 8.84 -28.86 -10.84
C ASN A 31 8.41 -29.07 -9.38
N ILE A 32 9.37 -29.21 -8.46
CA ILE A 32 9.08 -29.28 -7.02
C ILE A 32 8.44 -27.98 -6.54
N LEU A 33 8.98 -26.83 -6.93
CA LEU A 33 8.43 -25.53 -6.58
C LEU A 33 6.98 -25.39 -7.06
N ARG A 34 6.69 -25.73 -8.33
CA ARG A 34 5.33 -25.71 -8.90
C ARG A 34 4.37 -26.58 -8.08
N ALA A 35 4.82 -27.75 -7.61
CA ALA A 35 4.03 -28.61 -6.75
C ALA A 35 3.75 -27.95 -5.38
N TRP A 36 4.76 -27.32 -4.77
CA TRP A 36 4.63 -26.65 -3.46
C TRP A 36 3.73 -25.42 -3.51
N VAL A 37 3.79 -24.64 -4.58
CA VAL A 37 3.08 -23.36 -4.69
C VAL A 37 1.77 -23.46 -5.47
N SER A 38 1.32 -24.65 -5.86
CA SER A 38 0.02 -24.83 -6.52
C SER A 38 -1.12 -24.31 -5.62
N PRO A 39 -2.07 -23.51 -6.14
CA PRO A 39 -2.36 -23.23 -7.55
C PRO A 39 -1.74 -21.93 -8.10
N THR A 40 -0.71 -21.38 -7.45
CA THR A 40 -0.05 -20.14 -7.88
C THR A 40 0.85 -20.41 -9.09
N PRO A 41 0.69 -19.67 -10.20
CA PRO A 41 1.53 -19.85 -11.37
C PRO A 41 2.98 -19.45 -11.08
N VAL A 42 3.92 -20.24 -11.59
CA VAL A 42 5.36 -20.00 -11.48
C VAL A 42 5.88 -19.53 -12.84
N SER A 43 6.57 -18.40 -12.84
CA SER A 43 7.23 -17.75 -13.97
C SER A 43 8.73 -17.57 -13.67
N SER A 44 9.55 -17.43 -14.72
CA SER A 44 11.02 -17.30 -14.61
C SER A 44 11.47 -16.06 -13.84
N ASP A 45 10.70 -14.98 -13.92
CA ASP A 45 10.91 -13.71 -13.23
C ASP A 45 10.57 -13.74 -11.73
N ASN A 46 9.95 -14.83 -11.26
CA ASN A 46 9.62 -14.98 -9.86
C ASN A 46 10.89 -15.20 -9.03
N ARG A 47 10.85 -14.73 -7.79
CA ARG A 47 12.01 -14.76 -6.89
C ARG A 47 11.82 -15.76 -5.76
N ILE A 48 12.91 -16.36 -5.33
CA ILE A 48 12.97 -17.33 -4.24
C ILE A 48 13.98 -16.82 -3.21
N CYS A 49 13.62 -16.75 -1.92
CA CYS A 49 14.61 -16.45 -0.88
C CYS A 49 15.63 -17.58 -0.78
N LEU A 50 16.84 -17.29 -0.28
CA LEU A 50 17.91 -18.30 -0.20
C LEU A 50 17.53 -19.52 0.62
N GLU A 51 16.73 -19.35 1.68
CA GLU A 51 16.26 -20.43 2.54
C GLU A 51 15.30 -21.37 1.78
N CYS A 52 14.38 -20.82 0.98
CA CYS A 52 13.52 -21.63 0.11
C CYS A 52 14.31 -22.29 -1.01
N PHE A 53 15.30 -21.60 -1.58
CA PHE A 53 16.14 -22.16 -2.62
C PHE A 53 17.01 -23.32 -2.09
N GLY A 54 17.58 -23.17 -0.90
CA GLY A 54 18.37 -24.23 -0.25
C GLY A 54 17.54 -25.48 0.03
N MET A 55 16.27 -25.34 0.42
CA MET A 55 15.37 -26.50 0.55
C MET A 55 15.13 -27.20 -0.79
N LEU A 56 14.97 -26.46 -1.89
CA LEU A 56 14.83 -27.06 -3.22
C LEU A 56 16.10 -27.83 -3.65
N GLN A 57 17.28 -27.38 -3.22
CA GLN A 57 18.55 -28.08 -3.48
C GLN A 57 18.70 -29.37 -2.69
N GLN A 58 18.01 -29.50 -1.55
CA GLN A 58 18.08 -30.64 -0.64
C GLN A 58 17.11 -31.76 -0.98
N GLU A 59 16.30 -31.62 -2.04
CA GLU A 59 15.39 -32.67 -2.51
C GLU A 59 16.04 -33.44 -3.67
N PRO A 60 16.85 -34.49 -3.39
CA PRO A 60 17.43 -35.33 -4.43
C PRO A 60 16.31 -36.17 -5.06
N ASP A 61 16.26 -36.15 -6.38
CA ASP A 61 15.47 -37.07 -7.22
C ASP A 61 14.00 -37.18 -6.85
N GLY A 62 13.19 -36.22 -7.34
CA GLY A 62 11.87 -36.32 -7.98
C GLY A 62 10.83 -37.43 -7.63
N VAL A 63 11.05 -38.26 -6.63
CA VAL A 63 10.34 -39.53 -6.40
C VAL A 63 9.23 -39.36 -5.37
N ARG A 64 9.29 -38.34 -4.50
CA ARG A 64 8.15 -37.88 -3.70
C ARG A 64 8.23 -36.39 -3.49
N ALA A 65 7.29 -35.64 -4.05
CA ALA A 65 7.04 -34.28 -3.62
C ALA A 65 6.71 -34.32 -2.12
N GLN A 66 7.67 -33.97 -1.27
CA GLN A 66 7.43 -33.81 0.15
C GLN A 66 6.36 -32.75 0.38
N SER A 67 5.73 -32.79 1.55
CA SER A 67 4.77 -31.75 1.96
C SER A 67 5.39 -30.36 1.74
N PRO A 68 4.60 -29.36 1.27
CA PRO A 68 5.13 -28.03 0.95
C PRO A 68 5.99 -27.47 2.08
N MET A 69 7.26 -27.18 1.79
CA MET A 69 8.17 -26.61 2.76
C MET A 69 8.32 -25.12 2.55
N SER A 70 8.14 -24.34 3.62
CA SER A 70 8.30 -22.89 3.62
C SER A 70 9.55 -22.49 4.42
N GLY A 71 10.44 -21.70 3.82
CA GLY A 71 11.68 -21.26 4.49
C GLY A 71 11.40 -20.30 5.65
N HIS A 72 10.27 -19.59 5.59
CA HIS A 72 9.85 -18.64 6.61
C HIS A 72 8.39 -18.85 6.98
N ARG A 73 8.11 -18.97 8.29
CA ARG A 73 6.77 -19.23 8.83
C ARG A 73 6.11 -18.02 9.50
N ASN A 74 6.92 -17.09 10.03
CA ASN A 74 6.44 -15.90 10.72
C ASN A 74 6.42 -14.69 9.79
N VAL A 75 5.64 -14.77 8.72
CA VAL A 75 5.55 -13.74 7.67
C VAL A 75 4.11 -13.27 7.53
N CYS A 76 3.90 -11.96 7.37
CA CYS A 76 2.62 -11.45 6.90
C CYS A 76 2.47 -11.76 5.41
N PHE A 77 1.67 -12.77 5.05
CA PHE A 77 1.57 -13.20 3.64
C PHE A 77 1.02 -12.14 2.68
N ALA A 78 0.30 -11.15 3.19
CA ALA A 78 -0.18 -10.02 2.39
C ALA A 78 0.96 -9.07 1.94
N CYS A 79 2.08 -8.99 2.66
CA CYS A 79 3.11 -7.98 2.38
C CYS A 79 4.55 -8.41 2.49
N GLY A 80 4.78 -9.62 3.00
CA GLY A 80 6.06 -10.28 3.11
C GLY A 80 6.93 -9.87 4.28
N ILE A 81 6.50 -8.93 5.14
CA ILE A 81 7.34 -8.57 6.30
C ILE A 81 7.30 -9.66 7.36
N SER A 82 8.41 -9.82 8.08
CA SER A 82 8.46 -10.64 9.29
C SER A 82 7.47 -10.11 10.32
N ILE A 83 6.69 -11.01 10.90
CA ILE A 83 5.79 -10.72 12.03
C ILE A 83 6.30 -11.32 13.34
N LEU A 84 7.52 -11.86 13.33
CA LEU A 84 8.18 -12.30 14.54
C LEU A 84 8.33 -11.11 15.50
N ARG A 85 7.77 -11.23 16.71
CA ARG A 85 7.77 -10.17 17.75
C ARG A 85 7.03 -8.88 17.37
N ALA A 86 6.26 -8.87 16.29
CA ALA A 86 5.43 -7.74 15.91
C ALA A 86 4.02 -7.85 16.51
N ARG A 87 3.34 -6.71 16.69
CA ARG A 87 1.89 -6.71 16.88
C ARG A 87 1.21 -7.22 15.61
N THR A 88 0.29 -8.15 15.79
CA THR A 88 -0.42 -8.84 14.70
C THR A 88 -1.89 -8.94 15.01
N HIS A 89 -2.68 -9.12 13.95
CA HIS A 89 -4.11 -9.35 14.06
C HIS A 89 -4.44 -10.72 13.49
N LEU A 90 -5.33 -11.42 14.19
CA LEU A 90 -5.89 -12.69 13.70
C LEU A 90 -6.84 -12.41 12.55
N VAL A 91 -6.74 -13.22 11.50
CA VAL A 91 -7.64 -13.17 10.34
C VAL A 91 -8.60 -14.33 10.46
N HIS A 92 -9.78 -14.08 11.04
CA HIS A 92 -10.81 -15.10 11.18
C HIS A 92 -11.42 -15.44 9.79
N PRO A 93 -11.78 -16.70 9.51
CA PRO A 93 -12.46 -17.07 8.27
C PRO A 93 -13.67 -16.19 7.91
N ASP A 94 -14.41 -15.77 8.92
CA ASP A 94 -15.69 -15.04 8.76
C ASP A 94 -15.55 -13.51 8.79
N CYS A 95 -14.35 -12.96 8.98
CA CYS A 95 -14.22 -11.50 9.01
C CYS A 95 -14.19 -10.92 7.59
N PRO A 96 -14.90 -9.81 7.32
CA PRO A 96 -14.96 -9.22 5.98
C PRO A 96 -13.59 -8.77 5.47
N GLU A 97 -12.67 -8.41 6.38
CA GLU A 97 -11.28 -8.07 6.05
C GLU A 97 -10.55 -9.22 5.38
N ARG A 98 -10.90 -10.48 5.68
CA ARG A 98 -10.24 -11.65 5.11
C ARG A 98 -10.33 -11.68 3.60
N ASN A 99 -11.51 -11.39 3.03
CA ASN A 99 -11.70 -11.37 1.57
C ASN A 99 -10.79 -10.34 0.90
N VAL A 100 -10.60 -9.19 1.54
CA VAL A 100 -9.66 -8.18 1.06
C VAL A 100 -8.22 -8.68 1.15
N ILE A 101 -7.83 -9.28 2.28
CA ILE A 101 -6.46 -9.79 2.50
C ILE A 101 -6.11 -10.95 1.56
N ILE A 102 -7.07 -11.82 1.23
CA ILE A 102 -6.89 -12.90 0.26
C ILE A 102 -6.44 -12.35 -1.09
N SER A 103 -7.02 -11.23 -1.53
CA SER A 103 -6.65 -10.61 -2.82
C SER A 103 -5.19 -10.11 -2.87
N TRP A 104 -4.50 -10.05 -1.74
CA TRP A 104 -3.12 -9.58 -1.60
C TRP A 104 -2.12 -10.72 -1.34
N THR A 105 -2.65 -11.92 -1.15
CA THR A 105 -1.92 -13.11 -0.72
C THR A 105 -1.78 -14.07 -1.90
N PHE A 106 -0.64 -14.76 -2.01
CA PHE A 106 -0.50 -15.80 -3.03
C PHE A 106 -1.54 -16.92 -2.77
N PRO A 107 -2.22 -17.44 -3.81
CA PRO A 107 -3.29 -18.43 -3.65
C PRO A 107 -2.93 -19.63 -2.76
N HIS A 108 -1.72 -20.19 -2.90
CA HIS A 108 -1.28 -21.35 -2.13
C HIS A 108 -1.06 -21.06 -0.63
N LEU A 109 -0.93 -19.79 -0.25
CA LEU A 109 -0.73 -19.37 1.15
C LEU A 109 -2.04 -18.99 1.84
N VAL A 110 -3.16 -18.94 1.11
CA VAL A 110 -4.47 -18.52 1.66
C VAL A 110 -4.95 -19.46 2.77
N SER A 111 -4.72 -20.77 2.64
CA SER A 111 -5.04 -21.76 3.68
C SER A 111 -4.27 -21.54 4.98
N HIS A 112 -3.07 -20.97 4.88
CA HIS A 112 -2.19 -20.70 6.02
C HIS A 112 -2.36 -19.28 6.58
N LEU A 113 -3.21 -18.45 5.96
CA LEU A 113 -3.48 -17.08 6.39
C LEU A 113 -4.26 -17.06 7.70
N ASN A 114 -3.53 -17.01 8.82
CA ASN A 114 -4.09 -16.89 10.17
C ASN A 114 -3.86 -15.51 10.79
N ARG A 115 -2.82 -14.79 10.33
CA ARG A 115 -2.36 -13.54 10.91
C ARG A 115 -1.81 -12.60 9.86
N VAL A 116 -1.97 -11.31 10.12
CA VAL A 116 -1.34 -10.23 9.35
C VAL A 116 -0.73 -9.19 10.28
N CYS A 117 0.21 -8.41 9.77
CA CYS A 117 0.73 -7.26 10.51
C CYS A 117 -0.33 -6.15 10.64
N THR A 118 -0.17 -5.28 11.64
CA THR A 118 -1.10 -4.18 11.92
C THR A 118 -1.35 -3.27 10.71
N ALA A 119 -0.32 -2.93 9.94
CA ALA A 119 -0.48 -2.06 8.76
C ALA A 119 -1.47 -2.63 7.74
N TRP A 120 -1.37 -3.93 7.44
CA TRP A 120 -2.22 -4.59 6.46
C TRP A 120 -3.60 -4.94 7.00
N TRP A 121 -3.72 -5.18 8.31
CA TRP A 121 -5.01 -5.24 8.97
C TRP A 121 -5.80 -3.94 8.84
N LEU A 122 -5.18 -2.80 9.17
CA LEU A 122 -5.81 -1.48 9.05
C LEU A 122 -6.13 -1.13 7.59
N ALA A 123 -5.27 -1.53 6.64
CA ALA A 123 -5.56 -1.38 5.21
C ALA A 123 -6.79 -2.19 4.78
N ALA A 124 -6.96 -3.42 5.27
CA ALA A 124 -8.11 -4.26 4.98
C ALA A 124 -9.41 -3.64 5.54
N ARG A 125 -9.39 -3.23 6.82
CA ARG A 125 -10.52 -2.56 7.46
C ARG A 125 -10.99 -1.33 6.69
N ARG A 126 -10.04 -0.49 6.24
CA ARG A 126 -10.36 0.70 5.42
C ARG A 126 -10.99 0.33 4.08
N ASN A 127 -10.54 -0.75 3.43
CA ASN A 127 -11.14 -1.21 2.17
C ASN A 127 -12.56 -1.73 2.38
N VAL A 128 -12.81 -2.52 3.41
CA VAL A 128 -14.16 -2.99 3.77
C VAL A 128 -15.09 -1.80 4.00
N GLN A 129 -14.66 -0.83 4.82
CA GLN A 129 -15.45 0.38 5.07
C GLN A 129 -15.73 1.19 3.80
N LYS A 130 -14.75 1.28 2.89
CA LYS A 130 -14.93 1.95 1.60
C LYS A 130 -15.95 1.21 0.72
N GLN A 131 -15.87 -0.11 0.63
CA GLN A 131 -16.81 -0.93 -0.13
C GLN A 131 -18.23 -0.76 0.42
N MET A 132 -18.42 -0.87 1.75
CA MET A 132 -19.73 -0.66 2.36
C MET A 132 -20.32 0.72 2.06
N ARG A 133 -19.49 1.78 2.06
CA ARG A 133 -19.94 3.13 1.68
C ARG A 133 -20.28 3.23 0.19
N GLN A 134 -19.58 2.52 -0.67
CA GLN A 134 -19.88 2.50 -2.11
C GLN A 134 -21.18 1.74 -2.39
N ASP A 135 -21.39 0.61 -1.72
CA ASP A 135 -22.61 -0.19 -1.84
C ASP A 135 -23.84 0.57 -1.31
N ALA A 136 -23.69 1.31 -0.21
CA ALA A 136 -24.75 2.18 0.31
C ALA A 136 -25.11 3.34 -0.63
N ASN A 137 -24.19 3.74 -1.51
CA ASN A 137 -24.39 4.80 -2.51
C ASN A 137 -24.71 4.25 -3.90
N ARG A 138 -24.85 2.93 -4.07
CA ARG A 138 -25.24 2.32 -5.35
C ARG A 138 -26.70 2.70 -5.61
N PRO A 139 -27.02 3.37 -6.75
CA PRO A 139 -28.42 3.59 -7.13
C PRO A 139 -29.09 2.23 -7.22
N ILE A 140 -30.23 2.07 -6.55
CA ILE A 140 -31.10 0.93 -6.77
C ILE A 140 -31.55 1.08 -8.23
N GLU A 141 -31.03 0.24 -9.12
CA GLU A 141 -31.58 0.11 -10.48
C GLU A 141 -32.97 -0.49 -10.34
N ALA A 142 -33.94 0.38 -10.10
CA ALA A 142 -35.34 0.08 -10.33
C ALA A 142 -35.49 -0.07 -11.85
N PHE A 143 -35.60 -1.33 -12.28
CA PHE A 143 -36.28 -1.67 -13.52
C PHE A 143 -37.61 -0.92 -13.55
N ASN A 144 -37.75 -0.02 -14.52
CA ASN A 144 -38.99 0.27 -15.21
C ASN A 144 -38.62 1.02 -16.50
N GLU A 145 -38.80 0.34 -17.63
CA GLU A 145 -39.16 0.99 -18.88
C GLU A 145 -40.44 1.80 -18.63
N GLU A 146 -40.42 3.09 -18.91
CA GLU A 146 -41.37 3.72 -19.84
C GLU A 146 -41.02 5.20 -20.06
N THR A 147 -40.98 5.50 -21.35
CA THR A 147 -40.87 6.77 -22.05
C THR A 147 -41.73 7.89 -21.45
N ASP A 148 -41.19 9.10 -21.28
CA ASP A 148 -41.93 10.31 -21.68
C ASP A 148 -41.01 11.53 -21.85
N ASN A 149 -41.28 12.27 -22.92
CA ASN A 149 -40.62 13.49 -23.35
C ASN A 149 -40.88 14.62 -22.34
N ARG A 150 -39.82 15.22 -21.77
CA ARG A 150 -39.92 16.57 -21.19
C ARG A 150 -38.73 17.44 -21.56
N GLU A 151 -39.10 18.58 -22.12
CA GLU A 151 -38.33 19.73 -22.58
C GLU A 151 -37.38 20.30 -21.49
N PRO A 152 -36.19 20.81 -21.86
CA PRO A 152 -35.22 21.29 -20.88
C PRO A 152 -35.68 22.59 -20.19
N PRO A 153 -35.66 22.68 -18.85
CA PRO A 153 -35.99 23.92 -18.17
C PRO A 153 -34.87 24.96 -18.34
N HIS A 154 -35.28 26.14 -18.78
CA HIS A 154 -34.46 27.35 -18.95
C HIS A 154 -33.89 27.79 -17.59
N ILE A 155 -32.56 27.69 -17.42
CA ILE A 155 -31.85 28.16 -16.21
C ILE A 155 -31.64 29.68 -16.32
N PRO A 156 -32.13 30.51 -15.38
CA PRO A 156 -31.75 31.92 -15.33
C PRO A 156 -30.32 32.07 -14.81
N VAL A 157 -29.53 32.89 -15.50
CA VAL A 157 -28.15 33.25 -15.11
C VAL A 157 -28.16 33.94 -13.74
N PRO A 158 -27.34 33.52 -12.75
CA PRO A 158 -27.29 34.17 -11.45
C PRO A 158 -26.65 35.58 -11.51
N PRO A 159 -27.02 36.52 -10.62
CA PRO A 159 -26.41 37.84 -10.56
C PRO A 159 -24.95 37.77 -10.10
N LEU A 160 -24.10 38.62 -10.68
CA LEU A 160 -22.71 38.85 -10.25
C LEU A 160 -22.68 39.37 -8.81
N LEU A 161 -22.04 38.62 -7.90
CA LEU A 161 -21.78 39.07 -6.53
C LEU A 161 -20.59 40.05 -6.49
N PRO A 162 -20.62 41.05 -5.59
CA PRO A 162 -19.59 42.08 -5.49
C PRO A 162 -18.25 41.54 -4.99
N HIS A 163 -17.18 42.17 -5.48
CA HIS A 163 -15.78 41.90 -5.16
C HIS A 163 -15.54 41.80 -3.64
N ILE A 164 -15.25 40.58 -3.18
CA ILE A 164 -14.72 40.34 -1.84
C ILE A 164 -13.23 40.72 -1.87
N SER A 165 -12.89 41.69 -1.02
CA SER A 165 -11.54 42.15 -0.75
C SER A 165 -10.62 40.97 -0.42
N VAL A 166 -9.46 40.92 -1.10
CA VAL A 166 -8.40 39.94 -0.85
C VAL A 166 -7.92 40.07 0.60
N PRO A 167 -7.99 39.03 1.45
CA PRO A 167 -7.43 39.10 2.79
C PRO A 167 -5.91 39.22 2.70
N GLN A 168 -5.39 40.28 3.29
CA GLN A 168 -3.97 40.58 3.43
C GLN A 168 -3.29 39.41 4.16
N ARG A 169 -2.30 38.80 3.50
CA ARG A 169 -1.60 37.59 3.94
C ARG A 169 -0.81 37.88 5.22
N GLN A 170 -1.38 37.55 6.39
CA GLN A 170 -0.64 37.57 7.65
C GLN A 170 0.54 36.59 7.54
N GLU A 171 1.76 37.10 7.71
CA GLU A 171 2.96 36.28 7.85
C GLU A 171 2.87 35.48 9.15
N THR A 172 2.46 34.23 9.03
CA THR A 172 2.46 33.28 10.15
C THR A 172 3.90 33.06 10.62
N ALA A 173 4.15 33.29 11.90
CA ALA A 173 5.44 33.00 12.54
C ALA A 173 5.93 31.59 12.22
N ARG A 174 7.23 31.48 11.94
CA ARG A 174 7.89 30.24 11.53
C ARG A 174 8.72 29.68 12.67
N ILE A 175 8.49 28.41 13.00
CA ILE A 175 9.20 27.64 14.02
C ILE A 175 10.27 26.80 13.31
N ILE A 176 11.53 26.95 13.69
CA ILE A 176 12.62 26.17 13.09
C ILE A 176 12.87 24.90 13.91
N SER A 177 12.78 23.73 13.28
CA SER A 177 13.12 22.45 13.92
C SER A 177 14.55 22.03 13.59
N GLN A 178 15.30 21.57 14.60
CA GLN A 178 16.62 20.98 14.39
C GLN A 178 16.54 19.48 14.05
N THR A 179 15.45 18.83 14.45
CA THR A 179 15.30 17.37 14.45
C THR A 179 14.43 16.87 13.30
N TYR A 180 13.43 17.67 12.91
CA TYR A 180 12.48 17.32 11.87
C TYR A 180 12.63 18.22 10.65
N SER A 181 12.44 17.65 9.46
CA SER A 181 12.26 18.40 8.22
C SER A 181 10.84 18.20 7.70
N ARG A 182 10.39 19.06 6.79
CA ARG A 182 9.12 18.91 6.09
C ARG A 182 9.29 18.96 4.59
N VAL A 183 8.38 18.39 3.82
CA VAL A 183 8.33 18.69 2.37
C VAL A 183 7.61 20.01 2.09
N ALA A 184 7.66 20.44 0.83
CA ALA A 184 6.79 21.52 0.36
C ALA A 184 5.32 21.10 0.39
N ALA A 185 4.44 22.09 0.59
CA ALA A 185 3.00 21.91 0.42
C ALA A 185 2.67 21.85 -1.08
N THR A 186 2.44 20.64 -1.61
CA THR A 186 2.23 20.42 -3.04
C THR A 186 0.76 20.08 -3.33
N SER A 187 -0.07 21.07 -3.71
CA SER A 187 -1.47 20.81 -4.08
C SER A 187 -1.65 20.45 -5.55
N ARG A 188 -0.72 20.87 -6.41
CA ARG A 188 -0.83 20.79 -7.89
C ARG A 188 0.14 19.83 -8.55
N HIS A 189 1.11 19.29 -7.82
CA HIS A 189 2.09 18.35 -8.33
C HIS A 189 2.40 17.26 -7.30
N CYS A 190 2.99 16.17 -7.76
CA CYS A 190 3.49 15.12 -6.89
C CYS A 190 4.59 15.67 -5.96
N ILE A 191 4.65 15.12 -4.75
CA ILE A 191 5.61 15.46 -3.70
C ILE A 191 7.06 15.13 -4.09
N PHE A 192 7.25 14.20 -5.02
CA PHE A 192 8.55 13.88 -5.60
C PHE A 192 8.94 14.92 -6.65
N SER A 193 10.08 15.56 -6.45
CA SER A 193 10.65 16.56 -7.36
C SER A 193 10.83 15.99 -8.77
N GLY A 194 10.43 16.75 -9.79
CA GLY A 194 10.57 16.35 -11.20
C GLY A 194 9.57 15.27 -11.67
N CYS A 195 8.58 14.90 -10.86
CA CYS A 195 7.59 13.92 -11.27
C CYS A 195 6.52 14.54 -12.21
N GLU A 196 6.40 14.00 -13.42
CA GLU A 196 5.48 14.49 -14.46
C GLU A 196 4.13 13.76 -14.49
N ASN A 197 3.94 12.71 -13.67
CA ASN A 197 2.66 12.01 -13.58
C ASN A 197 1.54 12.99 -13.23
N VAL A 198 0.34 12.82 -13.80
CA VAL A 198 -0.78 13.76 -13.65
C VAL A 198 -1.62 13.54 -12.38
N GLU A 199 -1.56 12.35 -11.79
CA GLU A 199 -2.37 12.00 -10.62
C GLU A 199 -2.00 12.83 -9.38
N ARG A 200 -3.02 13.22 -8.60
CA ARG A 200 -2.88 14.08 -7.41
C ARG A 200 -3.62 13.46 -6.22
N LEU A 201 -3.20 12.26 -5.82
CA LEU A 201 -3.76 11.60 -4.65
C LEU A 201 -3.25 12.27 -3.38
N LEU A 202 -4.08 12.31 -2.34
CA LEU A 202 -3.61 12.70 -1.00
C LEU A 202 -2.61 11.66 -0.49
N VAL A 203 -1.53 12.11 0.15
CA VAL A 203 -0.63 11.19 0.85
C VAL A 203 -1.41 10.55 2.01
N PRO A 204 -1.53 9.21 2.07
CA PRO A 204 -2.29 8.56 3.13
C PRO A 204 -1.67 8.79 4.51
N THR A 205 -2.50 8.92 5.55
CA THR A 205 -2.05 9.22 6.93
C THR A 205 -0.98 8.25 7.42
N GLY A 206 -1.15 6.93 7.19
CA GLY A 206 -0.16 5.94 7.60
C GLY A 206 1.22 6.11 6.94
N VAL A 207 1.28 6.68 5.73
CA VAL A 207 2.55 7.04 5.09
C VAL A 207 3.14 8.28 5.75
N LYS A 208 2.32 9.26 6.10
CA LYS A 208 2.77 10.46 6.83
C LYS A 208 3.35 10.11 8.20
N GLU A 209 2.65 9.27 8.95
CA GLU A 209 3.11 8.73 10.25
C GLU A 209 4.43 7.97 10.09
N MET A 210 4.50 7.05 9.12
CA MET A 210 5.72 6.30 8.83
C MET A 210 6.90 7.22 8.51
N LEU A 211 6.71 8.21 7.65
CA LEU A 211 7.74 9.18 7.27
C LEU A 211 8.17 10.05 8.46
N LEU A 212 7.22 10.46 9.28
CA LEU A 212 7.50 11.24 10.47
C LEU A 212 8.32 10.44 11.50
N CYS A 213 7.88 9.22 11.84
CA CYS A 213 8.53 8.42 12.88
C CYS A 213 9.87 7.83 12.42
N ARG A 214 9.97 7.38 11.17
CA ARG A 214 11.15 6.65 10.67
C ARG A 214 12.22 7.57 10.08
N TYR A 215 11.80 8.62 9.38
CA TYR A 215 12.70 9.51 8.63
C TYR A 215 12.75 10.93 9.20
N ARG A 216 11.98 11.21 10.28
CA ARG A 216 11.82 12.57 10.84
C ARG A 216 11.36 13.59 9.80
N LEU A 217 10.54 13.12 8.85
CA LEU A 217 10.07 13.91 7.72
C LEU A 217 8.55 14.11 7.81
N TYR A 218 8.14 15.36 8.04
CA TYR A 218 6.74 15.77 8.08
C TYR A 218 6.18 16.00 6.69
N ILE A 219 4.96 15.49 6.46
CA ILE A 219 4.23 15.65 5.21
C ILE A 219 2.98 16.51 5.45
N PRO A 220 2.91 17.73 4.89
CA PRO A 220 1.74 18.59 5.04
C PRO A 220 0.47 17.94 4.51
N SER A 221 -0.66 18.31 5.11
CA SER A 221 -1.99 17.81 4.72
C SER A 221 -2.35 18.08 3.26
N SER A 222 -1.78 19.14 2.70
CA SER A 222 -1.96 19.54 1.30
C SER A 222 -1.07 18.79 0.31
N ALA A 223 -0.07 18.01 0.75
CA ALA A 223 0.83 17.32 -0.16
C ALA A 223 0.10 16.25 -1.00
N ARG A 224 0.48 16.14 -2.27
CA ARG A 224 -0.08 15.18 -3.23
C ARG A 224 0.98 14.20 -3.71
N VAL A 225 0.58 12.99 -4.05
CA VAL A 225 1.43 11.94 -4.62
C VAL A 225 0.73 11.26 -5.79
N CYS A 226 1.48 10.80 -6.79
CA CYS A 226 0.93 9.97 -7.86
C CYS A 226 0.79 8.51 -7.42
N ARG A 227 -0.02 7.71 -8.12
CA ARG A 227 -0.18 6.29 -7.83
C ARG A 227 1.13 5.53 -7.96
N TYR A 228 1.94 5.85 -8.97
CA TYR A 228 3.26 5.25 -9.16
C TYR A 228 4.13 5.34 -7.90
N HIS A 229 4.34 6.53 -7.35
CA HIS A 229 5.18 6.69 -6.15
C HIS A 229 4.52 6.14 -4.88
N LEU A 230 3.19 6.16 -4.82
CA LEU A 230 2.45 5.56 -3.73
C LEU A 230 2.60 4.04 -3.69
N GLU A 231 2.68 3.39 -4.86
CA GLU A 231 2.75 1.93 -4.97
C GLU A 231 4.17 1.36 -4.95
N ASN A 232 5.16 2.11 -5.45
CA ASN A 232 6.57 1.66 -5.53
C ASN A 232 7.37 1.88 -4.23
N ASP A 233 6.77 2.49 -3.21
CA ASP A 233 7.34 2.62 -1.86
C ASP A 233 8.72 3.34 -1.83
N CYS A 234 8.98 4.24 -2.80
CA CYS A 234 10.24 4.98 -2.95
C CYS A 234 10.44 6.11 -1.93
N TRP A 235 9.81 6.03 -0.74
CA TRP A 235 9.78 7.13 0.23
C TRP A 235 11.15 7.49 0.81
N GLU A 236 12.09 6.56 0.80
CA GLU A 236 13.48 6.78 1.18
C GLU A 236 14.22 7.77 0.27
N GLN A 237 13.75 7.96 -0.96
CA GLN A 237 14.30 8.92 -1.91
C GLN A 237 13.73 10.34 -1.69
N LEU A 238 12.71 10.47 -0.84
CA LEU A 238 12.07 11.74 -0.55
C LEU A 238 12.95 12.53 0.43
N GLN A 239 13.79 13.41 -0.10
CA GLN A 239 14.65 14.28 0.69
C GLN A 239 14.08 15.69 0.76
N SER A 240 14.18 16.32 1.94
CA SER A 240 13.86 17.73 2.10
C SER A 240 14.76 18.38 3.13
N ASN A 241 15.19 19.61 2.80
CA ASN A 241 16.01 20.46 3.67
C ASN A 241 15.19 21.56 4.34
N ILE A 242 13.87 21.57 4.14
CA ILE A 242 12.98 22.58 4.71
C ILE A 242 12.75 22.25 6.18
N ARG A 243 13.06 23.20 7.08
CA ARG A 243 13.02 23.02 8.54
C ARG A 243 12.18 24.07 9.26
N ASP A 244 11.57 24.99 8.53
CA ASP A 244 10.62 25.94 9.09
C ASP A 244 9.22 25.31 9.11
N PHE A 245 8.46 25.54 10.17
CA PHE A 245 7.12 25.02 10.36
C PHE A 245 6.20 26.15 10.79
N THR A 246 4.95 26.13 10.37
CA THR A 246 3.91 26.92 11.04
C THR A 246 3.52 26.27 12.36
N ALA A 247 2.94 27.03 13.29
CA ALA A 247 2.38 26.47 14.52
C ALA A 247 1.40 25.32 14.23
N SER A 248 0.51 25.50 13.25
CA SER A 248 -0.45 24.46 12.86
C SER A 248 0.19 23.17 12.34
N GLU A 249 1.36 23.26 11.69
CA GLU A 249 2.09 22.07 11.24
C GLU A 249 2.78 21.36 12.40
N MET A 250 3.29 22.10 13.39
CA MET A 250 3.84 21.52 14.62
C MET A 250 2.76 20.83 15.45
N ASP A 251 1.61 21.47 15.65
CA ASP A 251 0.49 20.87 16.39
C ASP A 251 0.01 19.59 15.70
N HIS A 252 -0.11 19.62 14.37
CA HIS A 252 -0.48 18.43 13.60
C HIS A 252 0.59 17.33 13.71
N MET A 253 1.88 17.69 13.72
CA MET A 253 2.97 16.74 13.92
C MET A 253 2.88 16.06 15.29
N LEU A 254 2.62 16.82 16.37
CA LEU A 254 2.45 16.30 17.72
C LEU A 254 1.23 15.36 17.81
N ASN A 255 0.09 15.76 17.24
CA ASN A 255 -1.13 14.94 17.20
C ASN A 255 -0.94 13.63 16.41
N MET A 256 -0.01 13.56 15.47
CA MET A 256 0.32 12.31 14.74
C MET A 256 1.26 11.38 15.53
N MET A 257 1.85 11.87 16.63
CA MET A 257 2.80 11.11 17.46
C MET A 257 2.16 10.54 18.75
N GLU A 258 0.93 10.94 19.08
CA GLU A 258 0.11 10.40 20.17
C GLU A 258 -0.58 9.07 19.79
#